data_AF-A0A2H3DLB9-F1
#
_entry.id   AF-A0A2H3DLB9-F1
#
_cell.length_a   1.000
_cell.length_b   1.000
_cell.length_c   1.000
_cell.angle_alpha   90.00
_cell.angle_beta   90.00
_cell.angle_gamma   90.00
#
_symmetry.space_group_name_H-M   'P 1'
#
loop_
_entity.id
_entity.type
_entity.pdbx_description
1 polymer ?
#
loop_
_entity_poly.entity_id
_entity_poly.type
_entity_poly.pdbx_seq_one_letter_code
_entity_poly.pdbx_strand_id
1 'polypeptide(L)'
;MQTRVSTNPVDKVAGLALPLMPETIPAHDESKSLEDAWTALMNSMYARKRAAFLLAYPGVGLGHKQWRPTWEQVMTETLPVNQCSVLEYVEHDDETDEDSFEGSCIEKGHVRGLDVESVEGGDRSGELVVEGADGMQHTFAIRATHQILIPEGTYTLLGSIPGLDDDDIWGQYWAVGLRLPRRRFQKVSVVMMEDKEDIERLEGLGIAAKFRNILV
;
A
#
# COMPACT_ATOMS: atom_id res chain seq x y z
N MET A 1 -18.80 -1.32 30.71
CA MET A 1 -17.79 -0.45 30.08
C MET A 1 -18.18 0.99 30.35
N GLN A 2 -17.33 1.80 30.99
CA GLN A 2 -17.56 3.25 31.12
C GLN A 2 -17.23 3.91 29.77
N THR A 3 -18.06 4.86 29.32
CA THR A 3 -17.79 5.71 28.17
C THR A 3 -16.63 6.65 28.52
N ARG A 4 -15.41 6.24 28.18
CA ARG A 4 -14.24 7.11 28.27
C ARG A 4 -14.15 7.92 27.00
N VAL A 5 -14.21 9.24 27.15
CA VAL A 5 -13.95 10.20 26.07
C VAL A 5 -12.45 10.54 26.17
N SER A 6 -11.71 10.38 25.08
CA SER A 6 -10.30 10.80 25.04
C SER A 6 -10.25 12.31 25.28
N THR A 7 -9.46 12.72 26.28
CA THR A 7 -9.32 14.13 26.67
C THR A 7 -8.29 14.85 25.82
N ASN A 8 -7.27 14.13 25.34
CA ASN A 8 -6.28 14.64 24.41
C ASN A 8 -6.46 13.98 23.03
N PRO A 9 -6.48 14.73 21.92
CA PRO A 9 -6.53 14.15 20.58
C PRO A 9 -5.44 13.09 20.31
N VAL A 10 -4.23 13.27 20.87
CA VAL A 10 -3.10 12.33 20.72
C VAL A 10 -3.41 10.95 21.32
N ASP A 11 -4.32 10.87 22.30
CA ASP A 11 -4.76 9.60 22.89
C ASP A 11 -5.39 8.67 21.85
N LYS A 12 -5.98 9.23 20.78
CA LYS A 12 -6.57 8.45 19.68
C LYS A 12 -5.50 7.68 18.93
N VAL A 13 -4.34 8.30 18.69
CA VAL A 13 -3.19 7.65 18.06
C VAL A 13 -2.59 6.61 19.01
N ALA A 14 -2.40 6.97 20.28
CA ALA A 14 -1.87 6.06 21.29
C ALA A 14 -2.75 4.80 21.47
N GLY A 15 -4.08 4.95 21.35
CA GLY A 15 -5.03 3.85 21.37
C GLY A 15 -4.83 2.81 20.26
N LEU A 16 -4.20 3.18 19.14
CA LEU A 16 -3.88 2.26 18.05
C LEU A 16 -2.59 1.47 18.26
N ALA A 17 -1.79 1.77 19.29
CA ALA A 17 -0.55 1.04 19.53
C ALA A 17 -0.80 -0.46 19.73
N LEU A 18 -1.82 -0.86 20.48
CA LEU A 18 -2.13 -2.28 20.68
C LEU A 18 -2.50 -3.01 19.38
N PRO A 19 -3.49 -2.57 18.57
CA PRO A 19 -3.86 -3.27 17.34
C PRO A 19 -2.78 -3.22 16.24
N LEU A 20 -1.93 -2.18 16.23
CA LEU A 20 -0.88 -2.03 15.23
C LEU A 20 0.46 -2.65 15.65
N MET A 21 0.56 -3.13 16.89
CA MET A 21 1.67 -3.94 17.40
C MET A 21 3.06 -3.35 17.08
N PRO A 22 3.40 -2.14 17.55
CA PRO A 22 4.73 -1.60 17.33
C PRO A 22 5.78 -2.41 18.09
N GLU A 23 6.99 -2.47 17.52
CA GLU A 23 8.15 -3.13 18.14
C GLU A 23 8.63 -2.37 19.37
N THR A 24 8.47 -1.04 19.35
CA THR A 24 8.69 -0.16 20.49
C THR A 24 7.50 0.78 20.64
N ILE A 25 6.98 0.98 21.85
CA ILE A 25 5.88 1.92 22.05
C ILE A 25 6.47 3.34 21.97
N PRO A 26 6.02 4.20 21.04
CA PRO A 26 6.53 5.57 20.96
C PRO A 26 6.26 6.34 22.25
N ALA A 27 7.16 7.26 22.58
CA ALA A 27 6.95 8.18 23.70
C ALA A 27 5.66 8.98 23.49
N HIS A 28 4.76 8.89 24.46
CA HIS A 28 3.55 9.70 24.49
C HIS A 28 3.91 11.13 24.88
N ASP A 29 3.63 12.06 23.98
CA ASP A 29 3.88 13.48 24.16
C ASP A 29 2.67 14.27 23.70
N GLU A 30 1.95 14.84 24.67
CA GLU A 30 0.74 15.61 24.48
C GLU A 30 0.95 16.93 23.72
N SER A 31 2.21 17.39 23.60
CA SER A 31 2.56 18.61 22.87
C SER A 31 2.75 18.40 21.36
N LYS A 32 2.84 17.14 20.91
CA LYS A 32 2.99 16.79 19.49
C LYS A 32 1.70 17.01 18.71
N SER A 33 1.85 17.27 17.41
CA SER A 33 0.70 17.19 16.50
C SER A 33 0.23 15.74 16.36
N LEU A 34 -1.03 15.57 15.94
CA LEU A 34 -1.58 14.24 15.63
C LEU A 34 -0.76 13.51 14.55
N GLU A 35 -0.31 14.24 13.54
CA GLU A 35 0.49 13.68 12.44
C GLU A 35 1.89 13.28 12.91
N ASP A 36 2.50 14.02 13.84
CA ASP A 36 3.80 13.65 14.43
C ASP A 36 3.68 12.41 15.30
N ALA A 37 2.61 12.32 16.10
CA ALA A 37 2.32 11.12 16.89
C ALA A 37 2.05 9.91 15.99
N TRP A 38 1.29 10.09 14.92
CA TRP A 38 1.01 9.06 13.92
C TRP A 38 2.28 8.60 13.20
N THR A 39 3.13 9.54 12.79
CA THR A 39 4.44 9.28 12.20
C THR A 39 5.32 8.45 13.13
N ALA A 40 5.40 8.81 14.42
CA ALA A 40 6.16 8.05 15.40
C ALA A 40 5.63 6.62 15.55
N LEU A 41 4.30 6.44 15.56
CA LEU A 41 3.69 5.12 15.58
C LEU A 41 4.00 4.31 14.32
N MET A 42 3.89 4.91 13.13
CA MET A 42 4.25 4.28 11.85
C MET A 42 5.71 3.81 11.82
N ASN A 43 6.65 4.64 12.27
CA ASN A 43 8.07 4.30 12.32
C ASN A 43 8.38 3.15 13.30
N SER A 44 7.60 3.05 14.38
CA SER A 44 7.76 1.97 15.37
C SER A 44 6.98 0.68 15.04
N MET A 45 6.07 0.75 14.06
CA MET A 45 5.09 -0.30 13.76
C MET A 45 5.77 -1.56 13.23
N TYR A 46 5.25 -2.74 13.57
CA TYR A 46 5.77 -3.99 13.01
C TYR A 46 5.81 -3.95 11.49
N ALA A 47 6.93 -4.39 10.91
CA ALA A 47 7.24 -4.22 9.49
C ALA A 47 6.15 -4.76 8.54
N ARG A 48 5.45 -5.83 8.95
CA ARG A 48 4.31 -6.39 8.19
C ARG A 48 3.10 -5.47 8.16
N LYS A 49 2.79 -4.80 9.28
CA LYS A 49 1.68 -3.85 9.33
C LYS A 49 1.98 -2.64 8.46
N ARG A 50 3.24 -2.15 8.44
CA ARG A 50 3.66 -1.11 7.49
C ARG A 50 3.45 -1.52 6.03
N ALA A 51 3.78 -2.76 5.67
CA ALA A 51 3.52 -3.27 4.31
C ALA A 51 2.02 -3.31 3.98
N ALA A 52 1.16 -3.68 4.94
CA ALA A 52 -0.29 -3.57 4.78
C ALA A 52 -0.75 -2.12 4.51
N PHE A 53 -0.18 -1.13 5.20
CA PHE A 53 -0.47 0.27 4.92
C PHE A 53 -0.05 0.70 3.51
N LEU A 54 1.12 0.25 3.03
CA LEU A 54 1.59 0.53 1.67
C LEU A 54 0.61 -0.01 0.61
N LEU A 55 0.13 -1.24 0.80
CA LEU A 55 -0.61 -2.01 -0.20
C LEU A 55 -2.14 -1.83 -0.14
N ALA A 56 -2.68 -1.42 1.01
CA ALA A 56 -4.14 -1.30 1.19
C ALA A 56 -4.65 0.14 1.12
N TYR A 57 -3.89 1.14 1.59
CA TYR A 57 -4.36 2.53 1.54
C TYR A 57 -4.13 3.11 0.15
N PRO A 58 -5.15 3.67 -0.52
CA PRO A 58 -4.98 4.24 -1.85
C PRO A 58 -4.32 5.62 -1.81
N GLY A 59 -4.56 6.39 -0.75
CA GLY A 59 -4.01 7.72 -0.58
C GLY A 59 -2.48 7.75 -0.51
N VAL A 60 -1.94 8.86 -0.98
CA VAL A 60 -0.54 9.25 -0.73
C VAL A 60 -0.46 10.12 0.52
N GLY A 61 0.62 9.92 1.28
CA GLY A 61 0.94 10.69 2.47
C GLY A 61 1.50 12.08 2.20
N LEU A 62 2.06 12.67 3.24
CA LEU A 62 2.65 14.01 3.21
C LEU A 62 4.19 13.95 3.12
N GLY A 63 4.76 15.03 2.58
CA GLY A 63 6.21 15.27 2.61
C GLY A 63 7.01 14.24 1.80
N HIS A 64 8.05 13.69 2.44
CA HIS A 64 8.99 12.71 1.88
C HIS A 64 8.65 11.25 2.23
N LYS A 65 7.44 11.02 2.75
CA LYS A 65 6.90 9.70 3.12
C LYS A 65 5.50 9.50 2.52
N GLN A 66 5.38 9.75 1.21
CA GLN A 66 4.15 9.68 0.44
C GLN A 66 3.60 8.26 0.30
N TRP A 67 4.44 7.25 0.52
CA TRP A 67 4.03 5.84 0.45
C TRP A 67 3.00 5.41 1.52
N ARG A 68 2.99 6.08 2.68
CA ARG A 68 2.11 5.77 3.82
C ARG A 68 0.97 6.78 3.95
N PRO A 69 -0.19 6.41 4.53
CA PRO A 69 -1.26 7.36 4.75
C PRO A 69 -0.95 8.34 5.89
N THR A 70 -1.61 9.48 5.85
CA THR A 70 -1.70 10.47 6.92
C THR A 70 -2.67 10.02 8.02
N TRP A 71 -2.60 10.67 9.18
CA TRP A 71 -3.60 10.47 10.24
C TRP A 71 -5.02 10.77 9.77
N GLU A 72 -5.20 11.82 8.95
CA GLU A 72 -6.50 12.20 8.42
C GLU A 72 -7.09 11.07 7.57
N GLN A 73 -6.30 10.53 6.63
CA GLN A 73 -6.72 9.43 5.74
C GLN A 73 -7.14 8.20 6.55
N VAL A 74 -6.37 7.81 7.57
CA VAL A 74 -6.72 6.68 8.44
C VAL A 74 -8.05 6.89 9.18
N MET A 75 -8.41 8.14 9.47
CA MET A 75 -9.63 8.46 10.21
C MET A 75 -10.85 8.68 9.32
N THR A 76 -10.66 9.05 8.05
CA THR A 76 -11.76 9.42 7.13
C THR A 76 -12.01 8.38 6.05
N GLU A 77 -10.97 7.66 5.63
CA GLU A 77 -11.07 6.67 4.56
C GLU A 77 -11.48 5.31 5.13
N THR A 78 -12.41 4.66 4.46
CA THR A 78 -12.69 3.25 4.71
C THR A 78 -11.58 2.43 4.07
N LEU A 79 -10.88 1.65 4.90
CA LEU A 79 -9.99 0.60 4.40
C LEU A 79 -10.75 -0.32 3.43
N PRO A 80 -10.10 -0.82 2.37
CA PRO A 80 -10.66 -1.92 1.58
C PRO A 80 -11.09 -3.05 2.54
N VAL A 81 -12.31 -3.55 2.34
CA VAL A 81 -12.97 -4.52 3.22
C VAL A 81 -12.13 -5.79 3.43
N ASN A 82 -11.29 -6.10 2.45
CA ASN A 82 -10.49 -7.31 2.42
C ASN A 82 -9.16 -7.05 3.14
N GLN A 83 -9.04 -7.58 4.36
CA GLN A 83 -7.79 -7.55 5.11
C GLN A 83 -6.75 -8.36 4.34
N CYS A 84 -5.84 -7.64 3.68
CA CYS A 84 -4.75 -8.25 2.95
C CYS A 84 -3.87 -9.02 3.95
N SER A 85 -3.77 -10.35 3.77
CA SER A 85 -2.77 -11.17 4.43
C SER A 85 -1.39 -10.90 3.82
N VAL A 86 -0.86 -9.71 4.12
CA VAL A 86 0.45 -9.26 3.65
C VAL A 86 1.51 -10.06 4.40
N LEU A 87 2.32 -10.82 3.67
CA LEU A 87 3.49 -11.52 4.23
C LEU A 87 4.77 -10.69 4.07
N GLU A 88 4.70 -9.63 3.29
CA GLU A 88 5.78 -8.70 2.98
C GLU A 88 6.13 -7.80 4.16
N TYR A 89 7.30 -7.19 4.07
CA TYR A 89 7.84 -6.32 5.09
C TYR A 89 8.20 -4.97 4.49
N VAL A 90 7.84 -3.91 5.20
CA VAL A 90 8.45 -2.60 5.05
C VAL A 90 9.35 -2.39 6.27
N GLU A 91 10.65 -2.42 6.03
CA GLU A 91 11.66 -2.10 7.04
C GLU A 91 11.79 -0.60 7.18
N HIS A 92 12.02 -0.13 8.41
CA HIS A 92 12.32 1.26 8.74
C HIS A 92 13.71 1.32 9.36
N ASP A 93 14.54 2.23 8.88
CA ASP A 93 15.87 2.50 9.42
C ASP A 93 15.84 3.82 10.20
N ASP A 94 15.94 3.74 11.52
CA ASP A 94 15.92 4.90 12.43
C ASP A 94 17.15 5.83 12.24
N GLU A 95 18.28 5.32 11.74
CA GLU A 95 19.49 6.12 11.54
C GLU A 95 19.39 6.99 10.28
N THR A 96 18.83 6.42 9.21
CA THR A 96 18.74 7.08 7.90
C THR A 96 17.38 7.72 7.63
N ASP A 97 16.36 7.41 8.45
CA ASP A 97 14.94 7.68 8.17
C ASP A 97 14.55 7.18 6.76
N GLU A 98 15.06 6.02 6.33
CA GLU A 98 14.68 5.38 5.08
C GLU A 98 13.74 4.19 5.34
N ASP A 99 12.71 4.06 4.51
CA ASP A 99 11.83 2.90 4.50
C ASP A 99 12.15 2.05 3.28
N SER A 100 12.18 0.72 3.42
CA SER A 100 12.38 -0.17 2.30
C SER A 100 11.41 -1.33 2.25
N PHE A 101 10.83 -1.55 1.07
CA PHE A 101 9.96 -2.68 0.78
C PHE A 101 10.76 -3.78 0.06
N GLU A 102 10.60 -5.02 0.52
CA GLU A 102 11.11 -6.21 -0.16
C GLU A 102 9.94 -7.14 -0.49
N GLY A 103 9.70 -7.34 -1.78
CA GLY A 103 8.56 -8.12 -2.28
C GLY A 103 8.54 -8.19 -3.80
N SER A 104 7.42 -8.67 -4.33
CA SER A 104 7.19 -8.76 -5.77
C SER A 104 7.25 -7.37 -6.41
N CYS A 105 8.05 -7.21 -7.46
CA CYS A 105 8.23 -5.94 -8.14
C CYS A 105 8.13 -6.13 -9.65
N ILE A 106 7.18 -5.43 -10.27
CA ILE A 106 7.10 -5.26 -11.72
C ILE A 106 7.71 -3.90 -12.03
N GLU A 107 8.87 -3.88 -12.68
CA GLU A 107 9.58 -2.63 -12.96
C GLU A 107 8.81 -1.72 -13.93
N LYS A 108 8.16 -2.31 -14.94
CA LYS A 108 7.41 -1.59 -15.97
C LYS A 108 6.10 -2.30 -16.28
N GLY A 109 5.00 -1.74 -15.80
CA GLY A 109 3.65 -2.12 -16.18
C GLY A 109 2.88 -0.91 -16.68
N HIS A 110 2.25 -1.02 -17.84
CA HIS A 110 1.37 0.02 -18.38
C HIS A 110 -0.03 -0.16 -17.83
N VAL A 111 -0.47 0.79 -17.01
CA VAL A 111 -1.79 0.83 -16.39
C VAL A 111 -2.70 1.70 -17.24
N ARG A 112 -3.91 1.22 -17.56
CA ARG A 112 -4.92 1.97 -18.32
C ARG A 112 -6.34 1.67 -17.84
N GLY A 113 -7.28 2.57 -18.11
CA GLY A 113 -8.70 2.42 -17.77
C GLY A 113 -9.06 2.76 -16.31
N LEU A 114 -8.13 3.36 -15.56
CA LEU A 114 -8.33 3.80 -14.17
C LEU A 114 -8.25 5.33 -13.99
N ASP A 115 -8.29 6.07 -15.10
CA ASP A 115 -8.14 7.53 -15.17
C ASP A 115 -9.48 8.28 -15.20
N VAL A 116 -10.60 7.56 -15.21
CA VAL A 116 -11.96 8.10 -15.19
C VAL A 116 -12.68 7.71 -13.90
N GLU A 117 -13.55 8.59 -13.40
CA GLU A 117 -14.39 8.31 -12.23
C GLU A 117 -15.43 7.22 -12.52
N SER A 118 -15.78 6.42 -11.50
CA SER A 118 -16.89 5.48 -11.61
C SER A 118 -18.22 6.24 -11.55
N VAL A 119 -19.12 5.96 -12.50
CA VAL A 119 -20.42 6.64 -12.61
C VAL A 119 -21.28 6.50 -11.35
N GLU A 120 -21.07 5.44 -10.56
CA GLU A 120 -21.85 5.14 -9.34
C GLU A 120 -21.01 5.16 -8.06
N GLY A 121 -19.77 5.66 -8.10
CA GLY A 121 -18.85 5.61 -6.94
C GLY A 121 -18.46 4.18 -6.53
N GLY A 122 -18.74 3.19 -7.38
CA GLY A 122 -18.30 1.81 -7.23
C GLY A 122 -16.88 1.60 -7.73
N ASP A 123 -16.46 0.34 -7.75
CA ASP A 123 -15.11 -0.02 -8.12
C ASP A 123 -14.82 0.22 -9.59
N ARG A 124 -13.55 0.49 -9.89
CA ARG A 124 -13.09 0.83 -11.23
C ARG A 124 -12.24 -0.31 -11.76
N SER A 125 -12.61 -0.79 -12.94
CA SER A 125 -11.89 -1.84 -13.66
C SER A 125 -10.95 -1.22 -14.67
N GLY A 126 -9.73 -1.72 -14.72
CA GLY A 126 -8.72 -1.34 -15.70
C GLY A 126 -7.87 -2.53 -16.11
N GLU A 127 -6.79 -2.24 -16.80
CA GLU A 127 -5.89 -3.24 -17.33
C GLU A 127 -4.44 -2.92 -16.96
N LEU A 128 -3.69 -3.96 -16.60
CA LEU A 128 -2.24 -3.95 -16.47
C LEU A 128 -1.65 -4.68 -17.67
N VAL A 129 -0.88 -3.95 -18.48
CA VAL A 129 -0.14 -4.52 -19.61
C VAL A 129 1.35 -4.59 -19.25
N VAL A 130 1.93 -5.78 -19.35
CA VAL A 130 3.34 -6.05 -19.04
C VAL A 130 4.00 -6.78 -20.19
N GLU A 131 5.29 -6.56 -20.38
CA GLU A 131 6.09 -7.26 -21.39
C GLU A 131 6.76 -8.48 -20.76
N GLY A 132 6.49 -9.66 -21.31
CA GLY A 132 7.11 -10.92 -20.92
C GLY A 132 8.58 -10.99 -21.34
N ALA A 133 9.30 -11.98 -20.82
CA ALA A 133 10.69 -12.24 -21.20
C ALA A 133 10.85 -12.62 -22.69
N ASP A 134 9.77 -13.06 -23.34
CA ASP A 134 9.67 -13.35 -24.77
C ASP A 134 9.41 -12.10 -25.63
N GLY A 135 9.24 -10.92 -25.01
CA GLY A 135 8.87 -9.66 -25.66
C GLY A 135 7.40 -9.56 -26.03
N MET A 136 6.56 -10.52 -25.64
CA MET A 136 5.11 -10.44 -25.85
C MET A 136 4.45 -9.59 -24.78
N GLN A 137 3.42 -8.85 -25.17
CA GLN A 137 2.60 -8.11 -24.22
C GLN A 137 1.52 -9.03 -23.65
N HIS A 138 1.40 -9.01 -22.32
CA HIS A 138 0.37 -9.70 -21.56
C HIS A 138 -0.50 -8.69 -20.85
N THR A 139 -1.82 -8.85 -20.98
CA THR A 139 -2.82 -7.97 -20.36
C THR A 139 -3.53 -8.72 -19.25
N PHE A 140 -3.60 -8.09 -18.09
CA PHE A 140 -4.26 -8.61 -16.88
C PHE A 140 -5.35 -7.65 -16.43
N ALA A 141 -6.46 -8.18 -15.93
CA ALA A 141 -7.52 -7.36 -15.36
C ALA A 141 -7.09 -6.87 -13.97
N ILE A 142 -7.28 -5.57 -13.70
CA ILE A 142 -7.01 -4.96 -12.40
C ILE A 142 -8.21 -4.13 -11.95
N ARG A 143 -8.33 -3.95 -10.63
CA ARG A 143 -9.43 -3.23 -10.00
C ARG A 143 -8.90 -2.22 -8.99
N ALA A 144 -9.54 -1.06 -8.92
CA ALA A 144 -9.36 -0.07 -7.87
C ALA A 144 -10.68 0.07 -7.09
N THR A 145 -10.64 -0.26 -5.80
CA THR A 145 -11.76 -0.17 -4.84
C THR A 145 -11.90 1.24 -4.23
N HIS A 146 -11.35 2.24 -4.91
CA HIS A 146 -11.27 3.63 -4.46
C HIS A 146 -11.44 4.58 -5.64
N GLN A 147 -11.71 5.85 -5.33
CA GLN A 147 -11.99 6.88 -6.35
C GLN A 147 -10.75 7.70 -6.77
N ILE A 148 -9.60 7.54 -6.11
CA ILE A 148 -8.34 8.21 -6.52
C ILE A 148 -7.95 7.80 -7.94
N LEU A 149 -7.98 8.74 -8.89
CA LEU A 149 -7.67 8.48 -10.29
C LEU A 149 -6.21 8.05 -10.48
N ILE A 150 -5.99 7.04 -11.31
CA ILE A 150 -4.66 6.58 -11.72
C ILE A 150 -4.55 6.89 -13.22
N PRO A 151 -3.80 7.94 -13.60
CA PRO A 151 -3.63 8.29 -15.01
C PRO A 151 -3.10 7.10 -15.82
N GLU A 152 -3.48 7.03 -17.09
CA GLU A 152 -2.88 6.04 -17.98
C GLU A 152 -1.37 6.29 -18.14
N GLY A 153 -0.57 5.25 -17.99
CA GLY A 153 0.88 5.38 -18.09
C GLY A 153 1.66 4.14 -17.64
N THR A 154 2.98 4.22 -17.75
CA THR A 154 3.89 3.17 -17.27
C THR A 154 4.31 3.45 -15.85
N TYR A 155 4.10 2.47 -14.98
CA TYR A 155 4.40 2.51 -13.56
C TYR A 155 5.26 1.32 -13.15
N THR A 156 5.87 1.44 -11.97
CA THR A 156 6.37 0.31 -11.21
C THR A 156 5.28 -0.15 -10.27
N LEU A 157 5.14 -1.46 -10.11
CA LEU A 157 4.16 -2.05 -9.19
C LEU A 157 4.89 -2.88 -8.13
N LEU A 158 4.60 -2.61 -6.86
CA LEU A 158 5.09 -3.38 -5.72
C LEU A 158 3.93 -4.22 -5.17
N GLY A 159 4.08 -5.54 -5.16
CA GLY A 159 2.98 -6.47 -4.94
C GLY A 159 3.13 -7.31 -3.68
N SER A 160 1.98 -7.68 -3.10
CA SER A 160 1.91 -8.77 -2.13
C SER A 160 2.17 -10.11 -2.81
N ILE A 161 2.49 -11.14 -2.05
CA ILE A 161 2.33 -12.53 -2.44
C ILE A 161 0.82 -12.79 -2.64
N PRO A 162 0.42 -13.60 -3.63
CA PRO A 162 -0.95 -14.05 -3.75
C PRO A 162 -1.41 -14.79 -2.50
N GLY A 163 -2.59 -14.45 -2.00
CA GLY A 163 -3.12 -15.10 -0.81
C GLY A 163 -4.64 -15.12 -0.81
N LEU A 164 -5.18 -15.98 0.06
CA LEU A 164 -6.58 -15.89 0.47
C LEU A 164 -6.71 -14.72 1.44
N ASP A 165 -7.69 -13.86 1.22
CA ASP A 165 -8.15 -12.94 2.25
C ASP A 165 -9.10 -13.65 3.24
N ASP A 166 -9.58 -12.91 4.25
CA ASP A 166 -10.45 -13.43 5.30
C ASP A 166 -11.78 -14.00 4.77
N ASP A 167 -12.17 -13.65 3.54
CA ASP A 167 -13.39 -14.14 2.87
C ASP A 167 -13.10 -15.28 1.87
N ASP A 168 -11.91 -15.88 1.93
CA ASP A 168 -11.41 -16.91 1.00
C ASP A 168 -11.34 -16.43 -0.47
N ILE A 169 -11.30 -15.12 -0.71
CA ILE A 169 -11.11 -14.56 -2.04
C ILE A 169 -9.62 -14.52 -2.32
N TRP A 170 -9.21 -15.21 -3.39
CA TRP A 170 -7.83 -15.22 -3.85
C TRP A 170 -7.51 -13.89 -4.51
N GLY A 171 -6.56 -13.15 -3.97
CA GLY A 171 -6.23 -11.82 -4.48
C GLY A 171 -4.77 -11.44 -4.31
N GLN A 172 -4.35 -10.47 -5.10
CA GLN A 172 -3.03 -9.86 -5.02
C GLN A 172 -3.14 -8.34 -5.06
N TYR A 173 -2.51 -7.67 -4.11
CA TYR A 173 -2.53 -6.21 -3.97
C TYR A 173 -1.25 -5.64 -4.52
N TRP A 174 -1.35 -4.50 -5.20
CA TRP A 174 -0.25 -3.84 -5.86
C TRP A 174 -0.26 -2.35 -5.53
N ALA A 175 0.80 -1.84 -4.91
CA ALA A 175 1.08 -0.41 -4.88
C ALA A 175 1.61 0.03 -6.24
N VAL A 176 0.89 0.94 -6.88
CA VAL A 176 1.25 1.57 -8.15
C VAL A 176 2.06 2.82 -7.85
N GLY A 177 3.22 2.98 -8.48
CA GLY A 177 4.07 4.13 -8.25
C GLY A 177 5.08 4.41 -9.35
N LEU A 178 5.69 5.58 -9.26
CA LEU A 178 6.73 6.02 -10.16
C LEU A 178 8.10 5.52 -9.69
N ARG A 179 8.87 4.98 -10.63
CA ARG A 179 10.28 4.66 -10.40
C ARG A 179 11.10 5.94 -10.46
N LEU A 180 11.76 6.25 -9.34
CA LEU A 180 12.73 7.33 -9.25
C LEU A 180 14.17 6.78 -9.32
N PRO A 181 15.17 7.63 -9.61
CA PRO A 181 16.57 7.23 -9.55
C PRO A 181 16.95 6.61 -8.21
N ARG A 182 17.98 5.74 -8.20
CA ARG A 182 18.45 5.02 -7.01
C ARG A 182 17.42 4.07 -6.40
N ARG A 183 16.59 3.43 -7.24
CA ARG A 183 15.56 2.43 -6.82
C ARG A 183 14.52 3.00 -5.85
N ARG A 184 14.30 4.30 -5.89
CA ARG A 184 13.26 4.96 -5.11
C ARG A 184 11.91 4.72 -5.76
N PHE A 185 10.88 4.56 -4.94
CA PHE A 185 9.52 4.30 -5.35
C PHE A 185 8.63 5.37 -4.74
N GLN A 186 7.99 6.16 -5.60
CA GLN A 186 7.01 7.15 -5.19
C GLN A 186 5.62 6.61 -5.49
N LYS A 187 4.86 6.31 -4.44
CA LYS A 187 3.50 5.78 -4.57
C LYS A 187 2.58 6.78 -5.27
N VAL A 188 1.69 6.27 -6.10
CA VAL A 188 0.59 7.00 -6.74
C VAL A 188 -0.74 6.52 -6.20
N SER A 189 -0.95 5.21 -6.15
CA SER A 189 -2.15 4.59 -5.59
C SER A 189 -1.94 3.09 -5.37
N VAL A 190 -3.02 2.33 -5.14
CA VAL A 190 -3.05 0.87 -5.07
C VAL A 190 -4.06 0.29 -6.06
N VAL A 191 -3.85 -0.94 -6.50
CA VAL A 191 -4.81 -1.73 -7.29
C VAL A 191 -4.78 -3.17 -6.81
N MET A 192 -5.78 -3.95 -7.18
CA MET A 192 -5.83 -5.37 -6.87
C MET A 192 -6.14 -6.21 -8.11
N MET A 193 -5.68 -7.46 -8.08
CA MET A 193 -5.99 -8.50 -9.04
C MET A 193 -6.69 -9.62 -8.28
N GLU A 194 -7.87 -10.05 -8.75
CA GLU A 194 -8.73 -11.05 -8.08
C GLU A 194 -8.84 -12.34 -8.90
N ASP A 195 -8.51 -12.30 -10.19
CA ASP A 195 -8.59 -13.47 -11.04
C ASP A 195 -7.38 -14.38 -10.80
N LYS A 196 -7.66 -15.59 -10.30
CA LYS A 196 -6.65 -16.58 -9.96
C LYS A 196 -5.85 -17.05 -11.17
N GLU A 197 -6.49 -17.22 -12.32
CA GLU A 197 -5.79 -17.65 -13.55
C GLU A 197 -4.83 -16.55 -14.02
N ASP A 198 -5.25 -15.28 -13.91
CA ASP A 198 -4.40 -14.12 -14.19
C ASP A 198 -3.21 -14.03 -13.24
N ILE A 199 -3.42 -14.27 -11.94
CA ILE A 199 -2.33 -14.27 -10.96
C ILE A 199 -1.33 -15.40 -11.26
N GLU A 200 -1.80 -16.64 -11.46
CA GLU A 200 -0.93 -17.78 -11.78
C GLU A 200 -0.18 -17.55 -13.10
N ARG A 201 -0.85 -16.94 -14.09
CA ARG A 201 -0.23 -16.55 -15.37
C ARG A 201 0.84 -15.49 -15.17
N LEU A 202 0.58 -14.46 -14.36
CA LEU A 202 1.55 -13.40 -14.04
C LEU A 202 2.80 -13.97 -13.35
N GLU A 203 2.62 -14.86 -12.38
CA GLU A 203 3.72 -15.57 -11.72
C GLU A 203 4.51 -16.42 -12.72
N GLY A 204 3.82 -17.13 -13.62
CA GLY A 204 4.42 -17.95 -14.67
C GLY A 204 5.30 -17.17 -15.65
N LEU A 205 5.07 -15.86 -15.83
CA LEU A 205 5.92 -15.00 -16.66
C LEU A 205 7.29 -14.70 -16.03
N GLY A 206 7.42 -14.87 -14.70
CA GLY A 206 8.68 -14.61 -13.99
C GLY A 206 9.13 -13.14 -14.04
N ILE A 207 8.24 -12.21 -14.36
CA ILE A 207 8.55 -10.77 -14.48
C ILE A 207 8.55 -10.06 -13.12
N ALA A 208 7.81 -10.61 -12.14
CA ALA A 208 7.80 -10.11 -10.78
C ALA A 208 9.06 -10.62 -10.07
N ALA A 209 10.05 -9.75 -9.91
CA ALA A 209 11.29 -10.07 -9.23
C ALA A 209 11.27 -9.54 -7.80
N LYS A 210 11.94 -10.25 -6.88
CA LYS A 210 12.17 -9.75 -5.52
C LYS A 210 13.27 -8.70 -5.55
N PHE A 211 12.88 -7.45 -5.31
CA PHE A 211 13.81 -6.33 -5.19
C PHE A 211 13.56 -5.56 -3.91
N ARG A 212 14.66 -5.08 -3.30
CA ARG A 212 14.61 -4.05 -2.27
C ARG A 212 14.37 -2.69 -2.93
N ASN A 213 13.29 -2.02 -2.53
CA ASN A 213 12.82 -0.75 -3.04
C ASN A 213 12.81 0.29 -1.91
N ILE A 214 13.43 1.45 -2.12
CA ILE A 214 13.38 2.55 -1.15
C ILE A 214 12.07 3.30 -1.34
N LEU A 215 11.25 3.43 -0.31
CA LEU A 215 9.97 4.12 -0.39
C LEU A 215 10.14 5.62 -0.10
N VAL A 216 9.36 6.44 -0.81
CA VAL A 216 9.34 7.91 -0.70
C VAL A 216 7.91 8.39 -0.49
#